data_AF-A0A135VT97-F1
#
_entry.id   AF-A0A135VT97-F1
#
_cell.length_a   1.000
_cell.length_b   1.000
_cell.length_c   1.000
_cell.angle_alpha   90.00
_cell.angle_beta   90.00
_cell.angle_gamma   90.00
#
_symmetry.space_group_name_H-M   'P 1'
#
loop_
_entity.id
_entity.type
_entity.pdbx_description
1 polymer ?
#
loop_
_entity_poly.entity_id
_entity_poly.type
_entity_poly.pdbx_seq_one_letter_code
_entity_poly.pdbx_strand_id
1 'polypeptide(L)'
;MIISRNAPIAIRGIAYSLKVSKDRVKDRVLLALDKTPLHGYDLLQALPDEVGKPQLTTLYRWLHEMESEGLVESEIQPGPHGPDRRVYELGPRGETRLREILRNSIDVVLHFYDSYRHTAATYFYDVLDVPEIERVEGRILFAAFPGLKERDLRTIEYLSERNSGAPLDILGDCTLVSRTRLPFREMKGDICDIAVPNEALAEVWLSGVPERNALPRAIAECKRVLVEGGILKIIAPFAFFEEPAEPSLGEFIRVTATHLFPELGVVEGNDVGTVIEANFTKCGAFETFPGLVVFWAVKK
;
A
#
# COMPACT_ATOMS: atom_id res chain seq x y z
N MET A 1 -21.12 47.81 14.02
CA MET A 1 -19.94 47.30 13.31
C MET A 1 -20.43 46.29 12.29
N ILE A 2 -20.60 46.74 11.04
CA ILE A 2 -21.23 45.99 9.95
C ILE A 2 -20.11 45.26 9.21
N ILE A 3 -20.07 43.93 9.30
CA ILE A 3 -19.14 43.11 8.52
C ILE A 3 -19.77 42.89 7.15
N SER A 4 -19.09 43.44 6.15
CA SER A 4 -19.44 43.43 4.73
C SER A 4 -19.66 42.02 4.18
N ARG A 5 -20.73 41.85 3.40
CA ARG A 5 -21.02 40.64 2.61
C ARG A 5 -20.05 40.60 1.43
N ASN A 6 -19.17 39.60 1.38
CA ASN A 6 -18.40 39.30 0.17
C ASN A 6 -19.33 38.84 -0.95
N ALA A 7 -19.21 39.49 -2.11
CA ALA A 7 -19.86 39.12 -3.34
C ALA A 7 -19.38 37.74 -3.85
N PRO A 8 -20.20 36.97 -4.57
CA PRO A 8 -19.77 35.71 -5.16
C PRO A 8 -18.73 35.98 -6.26
N ILE A 9 -17.56 35.34 -6.13
CA ILE A 9 -16.55 35.30 -7.19
C ILE A 9 -17.14 34.45 -8.33
N ALA A 10 -17.51 35.10 -9.43
CA ALA A 10 -17.85 34.42 -10.67
C ALA A 10 -16.57 33.81 -11.26
N ILE A 11 -16.35 32.52 -10.99
CA ILE A 11 -15.33 31.74 -11.70
C ILE A 11 -15.84 31.58 -13.13
N ARG A 12 -15.29 32.36 -14.06
CA ARG A 12 -15.48 32.16 -15.51
C ARG A 12 -15.06 30.73 -15.84
N GLY A 13 -16.03 29.91 -16.24
CA GLY A 13 -15.80 28.55 -16.69
C GLY A 13 -14.87 28.53 -17.90
N ILE A 14 -13.61 28.17 -17.68
CA ILE A 14 -12.78 27.61 -18.72
C ILE A 14 -13.35 26.21 -18.95
N ALA A 15 -14.14 26.04 -20.01
CA ALA A 15 -14.51 24.73 -20.50
C ALA A 15 -13.22 24.05 -21.00
N TYR A 16 -12.51 23.38 -20.10
CA TYR A 16 -11.49 22.43 -20.51
C TYR A 16 -12.20 21.34 -21.31
N SER A 17 -11.92 21.29 -22.62
CA SER A 17 -12.22 20.11 -23.43
C SER A 17 -11.43 18.96 -22.81
N LEU A 18 -12.06 18.20 -21.92
CA LEU A 18 -11.48 17.00 -21.34
C LEU A 18 -11.23 16.03 -22.48
N LYS A 19 -9.97 15.88 -22.86
CA LYS A 19 -9.56 14.88 -23.86
C LYS A 19 -9.98 13.51 -23.32
N VAL A 20 -10.92 12.87 -24.01
CA VAL A 20 -11.44 11.56 -23.64
C VAL A 20 -10.27 10.57 -23.60
N SER A 21 -9.97 10.06 -22.40
CA SER A 21 -8.98 8.99 -22.24
C SER A 21 -9.68 7.65 -22.50
N LYS A 22 -9.24 6.94 -23.53
CA LYS A 22 -9.76 5.62 -23.91
C LYS A 22 -9.79 4.68 -22.71
N ASP A 23 -8.69 4.61 -21.95
CA ASP A 23 -8.57 3.67 -20.83
C ASP A 23 -9.52 4.05 -19.69
N ARG A 24 -9.66 5.35 -19.37
CA ARG A 24 -10.65 5.81 -18.36
C ARG A 24 -12.09 5.49 -18.78
N VAL A 25 -12.41 5.59 -20.07
CA VAL A 25 -13.73 5.20 -20.56
C VAL A 25 -13.92 3.69 -20.47
N LYS A 26 -12.94 2.89 -20.89
CA LYS A 26 -13.00 1.42 -20.76
C LYS A 26 -13.23 1.01 -19.29
N ASP A 27 -12.49 1.60 -18.35
CA ASP A 27 -12.64 1.33 -16.92
C ASP A 27 -14.05 1.70 -16.40
N ARG A 28 -14.63 2.83 -16.86
CA ARG A 28 -16.02 3.20 -16.51
C ARG A 28 -17.08 2.32 -17.16
N VAL A 29 -16.83 1.81 -18.36
CA VAL A 29 -17.70 0.80 -19.01
C VAL A 29 -17.74 -0.46 -18.18
N LEU A 30 -16.58 -0.98 -17.75
CA LEU A 30 -16.53 -2.17 -16.89
C LEU A 30 -17.30 -1.96 -15.58
N LEU A 31 -17.13 -0.81 -14.93
CA LEU A 31 -17.84 -0.49 -13.69
C LEU A 31 -19.36 -0.34 -13.89
N ALA A 32 -19.82 0.06 -15.08
CA ALA A 32 -21.24 0.10 -15.41
C ALA A 32 -21.81 -1.32 -15.62
N LEU A 33 -21.05 -2.18 -16.29
CA LEU A 33 -21.43 -3.57 -16.59
C LEU A 33 -21.41 -4.49 -15.35
N ASP A 34 -20.55 -4.19 -14.37
CA ASP A 34 -20.50 -4.90 -13.08
C ASP A 34 -21.85 -4.86 -12.32
N LYS A 35 -22.66 -3.83 -12.58
CA LYS A 35 -23.99 -3.67 -11.95
C LYS A 35 -25.07 -4.46 -12.69
N THR A 36 -25.03 -4.43 -14.02
CA THR A 36 -26.04 -5.04 -14.90
C THR A 36 -25.53 -5.07 -16.34
N PRO A 37 -25.93 -6.08 -17.15
CA PRO A 37 -25.75 -6.04 -18.60
C PRO A 37 -26.43 -4.82 -19.22
N LEU A 38 -25.82 -4.23 -20.25
CA LEU A 38 -26.28 -2.99 -20.88
C LEU A 38 -26.08 -2.99 -22.40
N HIS A 39 -26.93 -2.26 -23.12
CA HIS A 39 -26.71 -1.96 -24.53
C HIS A 39 -25.69 -0.84 -24.72
N GLY A 40 -25.09 -0.75 -25.92
CA GLY A 40 -24.09 0.29 -26.24
C GLY A 40 -24.57 1.73 -26.05
N TYR A 41 -25.85 2.01 -26.30
CA TYR A 41 -26.43 3.34 -26.03
C TYR A 41 -26.56 3.62 -24.53
N ASP A 42 -27.03 2.63 -23.77
CA ASP A 42 -27.22 2.77 -22.32
C ASP A 42 -25.87 2.88 -21.60
N LEU A 43 -24.84 2.18 -22.10
CA LEU A 43 -23.46 2.36 -21.67
C LEU A 43 -22.98 3.79 -21.87
N LEU A 44 -23.21 4.38 -23.05
CA LEU A 44 -22.83 5.77 -23.32
C LEU A 44 -23.53 6.74 -22.36
N GLN A 45 -24.78 6.46 -21.98
CA GLN A 45 -25.53 7.27 -21.02
C GLN A 45 -25.06 7.08 -19.58
N ALA A 46 -24.64 5.87 -19.22
CA ALA A 46 -24.11 5.53 -17.90
C ALA A 46 -22.70 6.12 -17.66
N LEU A 47 -21.97 6.51 -18.71
CA LEU A 47 -20.67 7.15 -18.56
C LEU A 47 -20.79 8.52 -17.87
N PRO A 48 -20.02 8.76 -16.79
CA PRO A 48 -20.05 10.03 -16.09
C PRO A 48 -19.42 11.14 -16.95
N ASP A 49 -19.92 12.37 -16.83
CA ASP A 49 -19.48 13.48 -17.69
C ASP A 49 -17.98 13.79 -17.54
N GLU A 50 -17.40 13.51 -16.37
CA GLU A 50 -15.99 13.72 -16.01
C GLU A 50 -14.97 12.90 -16.83
N VAL A 51 -15.39 11.78 -17.44
CA VAL A 51 -14.51 11.01 -18.34
C VAL A 51 -14.61 11.45 -19.81
N GLY A 52 -15.59 12.31 -20.10
CA GLY A 52 -15.98 12.71 -21.44
C GLY A 52 -16.71 11.59 -22.19
N LYS A 53 -17.72 11.96 -22.98
CA LYS A 53 -18.53 11.01 -23.76
C LYS A 53 -17.93 10.82 -25.15
N PRO A 54 -17.43 9.62 -25.52
CA PRO A 54 -16.99 9.37 -26.89
C PRO A 54 -18.19 9.42 -27.85
N GLN A 55 -17.92 9.56 -29.14
CA GLN A 55 -18.94 9.25 -30.14
C GLN A 55 -19.36 7.78 -30.02
N LEU A 56 -20.63 7.49 -30.28
CA LEU A 56 -21.17 6.12 -30.19
C LEU A 56 -20.41 5.12 -31.06
N THR A 57 -20.00 5.53 -32.27
CA THR A 57 -19.15 4.72 -33.17
C THR A 57 -17.79 4.37 -32.55
N THR A 58 -17.17 5.34 -31.86
CA THR A 58 -15.92 5.14 -31.13
C THR A 58 -16.10 4.19 -29.95
N LEU A 59 -17.21 4.32 -29.21
CA LEU A 59 -17.54 3.40 -28.12
C LEU A 59 -17.70 1.97 -28.63
N TYR A 60 -18.43 1.75 -29.73
CA TYR A 60 -18.57 0.41 -30.31
C TYR A 60 -17.25 -0.20 -30.76
N ARG A 61 -16.34 0.61 -31.33
CA ARG A 61 -14.99 0.14 -31.66
C ARG A 61 -14.23 -0.32 -30.40
N TRP A 62 -14.29 0.46 -29.32
CA TRP A 62 -13.64 0.09 -28.07
C TRP A 62 -14.29 -1.12 -27.40
N LEU A 63 -15.62 -1.28 -27.48
CA LEU A 63 -16.32 -2.46 -26.99
C LEU A 63 -15.89 -3.72 -27.75
N HIS A 64 -15.69 -3.62 -29.06
CA HIS A 64 -15.18 -4.75 -29.86
C HIS A 64 -13.73 -5.11 -29.49
N GLU A 65 -12.87 -4.10 -29.25
CA GLU A 65 -11.53 -4.34 -28.72
C GLU A 65 -11.58 -4.98 -27.32
N MET A 66 -12.43 -4.48 -26.42
CA MET A 66 -12.62 -5.03 -25.07
C MET A 66 -13.12 -6.49 -25.11
N GLU A 67 -14.01 -6.81 -26.05
CA GLU A 67 -14.49 -8.17 -26.29
C GLU A 67 -13.35 -9.08 -26.74
N SER A 68 -12.52 -8.62 -27.70
CA SER A 68 -11.32 -9.36 -28.13
C SER A 68 -10.27 -9.54 -27.01
N GLU A 69 -10.24 -8.61 -26.06
CA GLU A 69 -9.39 -8.66 -24.87
C GLU A 69 -10.00 -9.54 -23.75
N GLY A 70 -11.25 -10.00 -23.87
CA GLY A 70 -11.97 -10.77 -22.84
C GLY A 70 -12.44 -9.93 -21.64
N LEU A 71 -12.44 -8.60 -21.78
CA LEU A 71 -12.88 -7.67 -20.75
C LEU A 71 -14.42 -7.58 -20.68
N VAL A 72 -15.09 -7.78 -21.81
CA VAL A 72 -16.55 -7.83 -21.92
C VAL A 72 -16.96 -9.01 -22.79
N GLU A 73 -18.17 -9.49 -22.59
CA GLU A 73 -18.83 -10.44 -23.49
C GLU A 73 -20.08 -9.79 -24.07
N SER A 74 -20.58 -10.28 -25.20
CA SER A 74 -21.78 -9.72 -25.80
C SER A 74 -22.67 -10.75 -26.47
N GLU A 75 -23.97 -10.51 -26.40
CA GLU A 75 -25.01 -11.32 -27.04
C GLU A 75 -25.97 -10.44 -27.81
N ILE A 76 -26.53 -10.99 -28.89
CA ILE A 76 -27.59 -10.33 -29.66
C ILE A 76 -28.94 -10.75 -29.06
N GLN A 77 -29.71 -9.78 -28.57
CA GLN A 77 -31.04 -9.99 -28.02
C GLN A 77 -32.12 -9.35 -28.90
N PRO A 78 -33.27 -10.01 -29.12
CA PRO A 78 -34.39 -9.44 -29.87
C PRO A 78 -34.90 -8.16 -29.21
N GLY A 79 -35.07 -7.10 -29.99
CA GLY A 79 -35.66 -5.86 -29.48
C GLY A 79 -37.15 -6.07 -29.19
N PRO A 80 -37.70 -5.62 -28.04
CA PRO A 80 -39.11 -5.83 -27.71
C PRO A 80 -40.08 -5.22 -28.73
N HIS A 81 -39.66 -4.16 -29.43
CA HIS A 81 -40.43 -3.50 -30.50
C HIS A 81 -39.51 -2.95 -31.62
N GLY A 82 -38.38 -3.61 -31.92
CA GLY A 82 -37.37 -3.06 -32.83
C GLY A 82 -36.27 -4.05 -33.22
N PRO A 83 -35.24 -3.59 -33.96
CA PRO A 83 -34.15 -4.45 -34.42
C PRO A 83 -33.39 -5.06 -33.24
N ASP A 84 -32.76 -6.20 -33.49
CA ASP A 84 -31.93 -6.88 -32.51
C ASP A 84 -30.86 -5.94 -31.95
N ARG A 85 -30.61 -6.06 -30.65
CA ARG A 85 -29.67 -5.21 -29.92
C ARG A 85 -28.58 -6.06 -29.32
N ARG A 86 -27.34 -5.61 -29.49
CA ARG A 86 -26.21 -6.21 -28.77
C ARG A 86 -26.24 -5.74 -27.31
N VAL A 87 -26.31 -6.68 -26.38
CA VAL A 87 -26.14 -6.49 -24.95
C VAL A 87 -24.72 -6.87 -24.60
N TYR A 88 -24.07 -6.06 -23.78
CA TYR A 88 -22.75 -6.35 -23.24
C TYR A 88 -22.86 -6.70 -21.77
N GLU A 89 -21.99 -7.58 -21.31
CA GLU A 89 -21.80 -7.94 -19.90
C GLU A 89 -20.32 -8.03 -19.55
N LEU A 90 -20.02 -8.10 -18.25
CA LEU A 90 -18.65 -8.16 -17.76
C LEU A 90 -18.03 -9.51 -18.12
N GLY A 91 -16.90 -9.50 -18.82
CA GLY A 91 -16.15 -10.70 -19.14
C GLY A 91 -15.21 -11.11 -17.99
N PRO A 92 -14.66 -12.34 -18.01
CA PRO A 92 -13.79 -12.84 -16.93
C PRO A 92 -12.54 -11.97 -16.68
N ARG A 93 -11.96 -11.37 -17.72
CA ARG A 93 -10.81 -10.44 -17.53
C ARG A 93 -11.27 -9.04 -17.10
N GLY A 94 -12.53 -8.70 -17.31
CA GLY A 94 -13.15 -7.45 -16.85
C GLY A 94 -13.19 -7.38 -15.33
N GLU A 95 -13.57 -8.47 -14.67
CA GLU A 95 -13.56 -8.55 -13.20
C GLU A 95 -12.14 -8.39 -12.64
N THR A 96 -11.16 -9.08 -13.22
CA THR A 96 -9.74 -8.92 -12.85
C THR A 96 -9.29 -7.46 -12.99
N ARG A 97 -9.66 -6.80 -14.09
CA ARG A 97 -9.36 -5.38 -14.31
C ARG A 97 -10.01 -4.47 -13.27
N LEU A 98 -11.25 -4.73 -12.86
CA LEU A 98 -11.91 -3.98 -11.79
C LEU A 98 -11.23 -4.17 -10.44
N ARG A 99 -10.79 -5.39 -10.12
CA ARG A 99 -9.99 -5.66 -8.92
C ARG A 99 -8.65 -4.92 -8.93
N GLU A 100 -7.95 -4.86 -10.06
CA GLU A 100 -6.72 -4.05 -10.21
C GLU A 100 -6.97 -2.56 -9.98
N ILE A 101 -8.07 -2.02 -10.52
CA ILE A 101 -8.46 -0.62 -10.31
C ILE A 101 -8.72 -0.35 -8.82
N LEU A 102 -9.45 -1.25 -8.15
CA LEU A 102 -9.71 -1.15 -6.71
C LEU A 102 -8.41 -1.17 -5.91
N ARG A 103 -7.53 -2.14 -6.18
CA ARG A 103 -6.22 -2.24 -5.53
C ARG A 103 -5.42 -0.95 -5.68
N ASN A 104 -5.25 -0.47 -6.91
CA ASN A 104 -4.45 0.72 -7.18
C ASN A 104 -5.06 1.96 -6.51
N SER A 105 -6.40 2.02 -6.39
CA SER A 105 -7.08 3.11 -5.68
C SER A 105 -6.81 3.04 -4.18
N ILE A 106 -6.85 1.85 -3.58
CA ILE A 106 -6.51 1.65 -2.17
C ILE A 106 -5.04 2.00 -1.92
N ASP A 107 -4.11 1.56 -2.78
CA ASP A 107 -2.68 1.87 -2.67
C ASP A 107 -2.44 3.39 -2.64
N VAL A 108 -3.12 4.15 -3.51
CA VAL A 108 -3.04 5.61 -3.52
C VAL A 108 -3.53 6.21 -2.19
N VAL A 109 -4.66 5.72 -1.66
CA VAL A 109 -5.18 6.19 -0.36
C VAL A 109 -4.19 5.89 0.75
N LEU A 110 -3.67 4.66 0.81
CA LEU A 110 -2.67 4.25 1.79
C LEU A 110 -1.40 5.10 1.69
N HIS A 111 -0.89 5.33 0.48
CA HIS A 111 0.28 6.19 0.24
C HIS A 111 0.12 7.58 0.88
N PHE A 112 -1.00 8.27 0.60
CA PHE A 112 -1.22 9.61 1.15
C PHE A 112 -1.46 9.58 2.66
N TYR A 113 -2.15 8.55 3.16
CA TYR A 113 -2.44 8.43 4.57
C TYR A 113 -1.18 8.15 5.39
N ASP A 114 -0.29 7.29 4.89
CA ASP A 114 1.03 7.06 5.47
C ASP A 114 1.91 8.31 5.47
N SER A 115 1.95 9.04 4.35
CA SER A 115 2.67 10.32 4.26
C SER A 115 2.16 11.35 5.28
N TYR A 116 0.83 11.41 5.46
CA TYR A 116 0.21 12.23 6.50
C TYR A 116 0.65 11.82 7.90
N ARG A 117 0.59 10.52 8.23
CA ARG A 117 0.99 10.00 9.56
C ARG A 117 2.45 10.31 9.87
N HIS A 118 3.35 10.11 8.91
CA HIS A 118 4.77 10.44 9.10
C HIS A 118 5.03 11.94 9.28
N THR A 119 4.24 12.80 8.64
CA THR A 119 4.36 14.26 8.82
C THR A 119 3.76 14.72 10.15
N ALA A 120 2.64 14.11 10.57
CA ALA A 120 1.94 14.43 11.80
C ALA A 120 2.61 13.86 13.06
N ALA A 121 3.39 12.79 12.91
CA ALA A 121 4.16 12.19 13.99
C ALA A 121 5.43 13.01 14.27
N THR A 122 5.27 14.23 14.79
CA THR A 122 6.32 15.21 15.13
C THR A 122 7.43 14.61 16.00
N TYR A 123 7.13 13.56 16.77
CA TYR A 123 8.04 12.87 17.69
C TYR A 123 8.27 11.41 17.32
N PHE A 124 7.98 11.01 16.06
CA PHE A 124 8.07 9.60 15.63
C PHE A 124 9.42 8.98 16.01
N TYR A 125 10.52 9.65 15.65
CA TYR A 125 11.87 9.16 15.92
C TYR A 125 12.26 9.21 17.40
N ASP A 126 11.71 10.17 18.16
CA ASP A 126 11.98 10.29 19.59
C ASP A 126 11.40 9.10 20.38
N VAL A 127 10.30 8.51 19.90
CA VAL A 127 9.66 7.35 20.52
C VAL A 127 10.12 6.02 19.95
N LEU A 128 10.89 6.00 18.85
CA LEU A 128 11.45 4.75 18.33
C LEU A 128 12.42 4.12 19.31
N ASP A 129 13.09 4.93 20.12
CA ASP A 129 14.03 4.48 21.13
C ASP A 129 13.31 4.21 22.46
N VAL A 130 12.97 2.93 22.69
CA VAL A 130 12.34 2.46 23.94
C VAL A 130 13.33 2.65 25.11
N PRO A 131 13.05 3.54 26.09
CA PRO A 131 14.00 3.88 27.16
C PRO A 131 14.41 2.68 28.03
N GLU A 132 13.54 1.68 28.16
CA GLU A 132 13.73 0.48 29.00
C GLU A 132 14.56 -0.63 28.33
N ILE A 133 15.07 -0.39 27.12
CA ILE A 133 15.89 -1.35 26.37
C ILE A 133 17.34 -0.84 26.30
N GLU A 134 18.22 -1.52 27.03
CA GLU A 134 19.66 -1.32 26.92
C GLU A 134 20.16 -1.77 25.55
N ARG A 135 20.99 -0.93 24.91
CA ARG A 135 21.48 -1.17 23.56
C ARG A 135 22.85 -1.82 23.58
N VAL A 136 23.06 -2.71 22.63
CA VAL A 136 24.38 -3.26 22.33
C VAL A 136 24.96 -2.49 21.15
N GLU A 137 26.22 -2.07 21.25
CA GLU A 137 26.91 -1.46 20.11
C GLU A 137 27.20 -2.52 19.03
N GLY A 138 27.04 -2.14 17.76
CA GLY A 138 27.40 -3.02 16.66
C GLY A 138 26.73 -2.67 15.34
N ARG A 139 26.74 -3.64 14.42
CA ARG A 139 26.16 -3.47 13.08
C ARG A 139 24.64 -3.44 13.15
N ILE A 140 24.05 -2.56 12.35
CA ILE A 140 22.61 -2.42 12.19
C ILE A 140 22.23 -2.86 10.78
N LEU A 141 21.26 -3.76 10.68
CA LEU A 141 20.63 -4.13 9.42
C LEU A 141 19.30 -3.41 9.25
N PHE A 142 19.05 -2.88 8.05
CA PHE A 142 17.78 -2.32 7.63
C PHE A 142 17.22 -3.09 6.43
N ALA A 143 15.93 -3.40 6.47
CA ALA A 143 15.19 -3.99 5.35
C ALA A 143 13.80 -3.34 5.25
N ALA A 144 13.25 -3.23 4.05
CA ALA A 144 11.93 -2.64 3.84
C ALA A 144 11.05 -3.54 2.99
N PHE A 145 9.75 -3.58 3.31
CA PHE A 145 8.76 -4.46 2.69
C PHE A 145 7.58 -3.64 2.13
N PRO A 146 7.14 -3.91 0.88
CA PRO A 146 7.73 -4.87 -0.08
C PRO A 146 9.05 -4.38 -0.72
N GLY A 147 9.49 -3.16 -0.39
CA GLY A 147 10.76 -2.61 -0.83
C GLY A 147 10.97 -1.21 -0.24
N LEU A 148 12.17 -0.67 -0.44
CA LEU A 148 12.49 0.69 0.02
C LEU A 148 11.61 1.73 -0.66
N LYS A 149 11.11 2.68 0.13
CA LYS A 149 10.33 3.85 -0.28
C LYS A 149 11.05 5.12 0.15
N GLU A 150 10.71 6.27 -0.45
CA GLU A 150 11.32 7.56 -0.10
C GLU A 150 11.20 7.90 1.40
N ARG A 151 10.10 7.49 2.05
CA ARG A 151 9.89 7.68 3.49
C ARG A 151 10.95 6.98 4.35
N ASP A 152 11.47 5.84 3.89
CA ASP A 152 12.42 5.03 4.65
C ASP A 152 13.78 5.72 4.75
N LEU A 153 14.09 6.63 3.81
CA LEU A 153 15.31 7.43 3.83
C LEU A 153 15.45 8.24 5.13
N ARG A 154 14.34 8.75 5.69
CA ARG A 154 14.37 9.45 6.98
C ARG A 154 14.70 8.52 8.15
N THR A 155 14.23 7.28 8.11
CA THR A 155 14.57 6.28 9.12
C THR A 155 16.04 5.87 9.01
N ILE A 156 16.53 5.68 7.79
CA ILE A 156 17.94 5.36 7.52
C ILE A 156 18.85 6.52 7.95
N GLU A 157 18.45 7.77 7.67
CA GLU A 157 19.17 8.98 8.11
C GLU A 157 19.23 9.05 9.63
N TYR A 158 18.09 8.90 10.31
CA TYR A 158 18.03 8.82 11.77
C TYR A 158 18.95 7.72 12.34
N LEU A 159 18.92 6.51 11.78
CA LEU A 159 19.77 5.40 12.22
C LEU A 159 21.25 5.67 11.98
N SER A 160 21.59 6.31 10.86
CA SER A 160 22.97 6.71 10.53
C SER A 160 23.49 7.75 11.53
N GLU A 161 22.70 8.78 11.84
CA GLU A 161 23.04 9.79 12.85
C GLU A 161 23.19 9.15 14.24
N ARG A 162 22.23 8.31 14.63
CA ARG A 162 22.24 7.56 15.89
C ARG A 162 23.45 6.65 16.04
N ASN A 163 23.98 6.13 14.92
CA ASN A 163 25.15 5.26 14.88
C ASN A 163 26.45 6.03 14.60
N SER A 164 26.51 7.33 14.91
CA SER A 164 27.70 8.18 14.71
C SER A 164 28.27 8.13 13.27
N GLY A 165 27.42 7.92 12.28
CA GLY A 165 27.79 7.81 10.87
C GLY A 165 28.44 6.49 10.46
N ALA A 166 28.40 5.45 11.30
CA ALA A 166 28.82 4.11 10.87
C ALA A 166 27.85 3.55 9.80
N PRO A 167 28.37 2.83 8.79
CA PRO A 167 27.56 2.37 7.67
C PRO A 167 26.51 1.36 8.13
N LEU A 168 25.27 1.57 7.67
CA LEU A 168 24.16 0.64 7.86
C LEU A 168 24.22 -0.49 6.83
N ASP A 169 23.91 -1.70 7.23
CA ASP A 169 23.70 -2.80 6.30
C ASP A 169 22.27 -2.69 5.74
N ILE A 170 22.09 -2.73 4.42
CA ILE A 170 20.78 -2.59 3.78
C ILE A 170 20.52 -3.81 2.92
N LEU A 171 19.44 -4.53 3.21
CA LEU A 171 19.04 -5.74 2.50
C LEU A 171 18.13 -5.41 1.32
N GLY A 172 18.50 -5.85 0.12
CA GLY A 172 17.70 -5.69 -1.09
C GLY A 172 18.11 -4.50 -1.98
N ASP A 173 17.18 -3.98 -2.77
CA ASP A 173 17.45 -2.90 -3.75
C ASP A 173 17.81 -1.58 -3.03
N CYS A 174 19.05 -1.14 -3.18
CA CYS A 174 19.58 0.08 -2.59
C CYS A 174 19.53 1.32 -3.51
N THR A 175 18.83 1.25 -4.66
CA THR A 175 18.80 2.33 -5.67
C THR A 175 18.34 3.68 -5.12
N LEU A 176 17.46 3.69 -4.11
CA LEU A 176 17.02 4.94 -3.46
C LEU A 176 18.13 5.52 -2.57
N VAL A 177 18.79 4.68 -1.77
CA VAL A 177 19.83 5.10 -0.81
C VAL A 177 21.10 5.50 -1.53
N SER A 178 21.43 4.87 -2.67
CA SER A 178 22.60 5.20 -3.49
C SER A 178 22.56 6.61 -4.09
N ARG A 179 21.40 7.28 -4.05
CA ARG A 179 21.22 8.68 -4.46
C ARG A 179 21.50 9.68 -3.33
N THR A 180 21.71 9.18 -2.11
CA THR A 180 22.00 9.98 -0.91
C THR A 180 23.50 9.98 -0.61
N ARG A 181 23.90 10.75 0.42
CA ARG A 181 25.28 10.73 0.97
C ARG A 181 25.43 9.82 2.18
N LEU A 182 24.39 9.04 2.52
CA LEU A 182 24.38 8.22 3.72
C LEU A 182 25.36 7.04 3.55
N PRO A 183 26.15 6.70 4.58
CA PRO A 183 27.04 5.56 4.55
C PRO A 183 26.22 4.26 4.66
N PHE A 184 26.39 3.33 3.72
CA PHE A 184 25.71 2.04 3.75
C PHE A 184 26.54 0.90 3.12
N ARG A 185 26.17 -0.34 3.43
CA ARG A 185 26.65 -1.56 2.78
C ARG A 185 25.46 -2.32 2.21
N GLU A 186 25.45 -2.50 0.89
CA GLU A 186 24.45 -3.33 0.23
C GLU A 186 24.63 -4.80 0.62
N MET A 187 23.56 -5.41 1.09
CA MET A 187 23.45 -6.83 1.34
C MET A 187 22.52 -7.46 0.31
N LYS A 188 23.05 -8.44 -0.42
CA LYS A 188 22.25 -9.30 -1.30
C LYS A 188 21.65 -10.44 -0.49
N GLY A 189 20.47 -10.89 -0.89
CA GLY A 189 19.77 -11.99 -0.23
C GLY A 189 18.31 -11.64 0.06
N ASP A 190 17.72 -12.39 0.98
CA ASP A 190 16.35 -12.24 1.44
C ASP A 190 16.32 -12.22 2.97
N ILE A 191 15.26 -11.65 3.55
CA ILE A 191 15.09 -11.54 5.00
C ILE A 191 14.95 -12.91 5.68
N CYS A 192 14.60 -13.96 4.93
CA CYS A 192 14.54 -15.33 5.44
C CYS A 192 15.90 -16.05 5.42
N ASP A 193 16.94 -15.45 4.83
CA ASP A 193 18.31 -15.99 4.74
C ASP A 193 19.32 -14.83 4.62
N ILE A 194 19.66 -14.23 5.76
CA ILE A 194 20.55 -13.08 5.86
C ILE A 194 22.00 -13.59 5.85
N ALA A 195 22.79 -13.15 4.87
CA ALA A 195 24.16 -13.60 4.63
C ALA A 195 25.20 -13.08 5.67
N VAL A 196 24.94 -13.32 6.95
CA VAL A 196 25.86 -13.07 8.08
C VAL A 196 25.87 -14.28 9.03
N PRO A 197 26.98 -14.48 9.77
CA PRO A 197 27.03 -15.49 10.83
C PRO A 197 25.94 -15.28 11.89
N ASN A 198 25.72 -16.31 12.70
CA ASN A 198 24.90 -16.17 13.90
C ASN A 198 25.50 -15.07 14.80
N GLU A 199 24.65 -14.28 15.45
CA GLU A 199 25.10 -13.28 16.44
C GLU A 199 26.10 -12.27 15.87
N ALA A 200 25.79 -11.73 14.68
CA ALA A 200 26.63 -10.77 13.98
C ALA A 200 26.10 -9.32 14.00
N LEU A 201 24.82 -9.13 14.34
CA LEU A 201 24.13 -7.85 14.28
C LEU A 201 23.66 -7.42 15.66
N ALA A 202 23.87 -6.15 15.98
CA ALA A 202 23.34 -5.54 17.20
C ALA A 202 21.84 -5.23 17.06
N GLU A 203 21.43 -4.75 15.88
CA GLU A 203 20.04 -4.41 15.62
C GLU A 203 19.60 -4.82 14.22
N VAL A 204 18.32 -5.20 14.10
CA VAL A 204 17.63 -5.43 12.84
C VAL A 204 16.37 -4.57 12.81
N TRP A 205 16.24 -3.74 11.77
CA TRP A 205 15.14 -2.81 11.57
C TRP A 205 14.39 -3.16 10.29
N LEU A 206 13.09 -3.42 10.42
CA LEU A 206 12.20 -3.68 9.30
C LEU A 206 11.24 -2.49 9.14
N SER A 207 11.20 -1.88 7.95
CA SER A 207 10.14 -0.93 7.56
C SER A 207 9.07 -1.67 6.77
N GLY A 208 7.86 -1.75 7.32
CA GLY A 208 6.84 -2.68 6.86
C GLY A 208 7.05 -4.10 7.39
N VAL A 209 6.10 -4.97 7.09
CA VAL A 209 6.05 -6.35 7.56
C VAL A 209 6.30 -7.28 6.36
N PRO A 210 7.19 -8.28 6.46
CA PRO A 210 7.31 -9.33 5.46
C PRO A 210 5.97 -9.99 5.15
N GLU A 211 5.81 -10.54 3.94
CA GLU A 211 4.59 -11.25 3.57
C GLU A 211 4.23 -12.35 4.58
N ARG A 212 2.93 -12.59 4.77
CA ARG A 212 2.40 -13.48 5.82
C ARG A 212 3.07 -14.86 5.86
N ASN A 213 3.37 -15.44 4.70
CA ASN A 213 4.00 -16.76 4.59
C ASN A 213 5.50 -16.75 4.92
N ALA A 214 6.17 -15.61 4.70
CA ALA A 214 7.59 -15.43 4.98
C ALA A 214 7.84 -14.97 6.43
N LEU A 215 6.87 -14.29 7.06
CA LEU A 215 7.02 -13.64 8.36
C LEU A 215 7.60 -14.57 9.44
N PRO A 216 7.11 -15.81 9.69
CA PRO A 216 7.69 -16.67 10.72
C PRO A 216 9.17 -16.99 10.50
N ARG A 217 9.57 -17.22 9.24
CA ARG A 217 10.96 -17.50 8.89
C ARG A 217 11.82 -16.24 8.99
N ALA A 218 11.31 -15.10 8.54
CA ALA A 218 11.99 -13.81 8.64
C ALA A 218 12.28 -13.45 10.11
N ILE A 219 11.32 -13.63 11.01
CA ILE A 219 11.50 -13.32 12.45
C ILE A 219 12.49 -14.29 13.11
N ALA A 220 12.42 -15.58 12.78
CA ALA A 220 13.40 -16.57 13.27
C ALA A 220 14.82 -16.24 12.76
N GLU A 221 14.93 -15.82 11.51
CA GLU A 221 16.20 -15.42 10.90
C GLU A 221 16.77 -14.14 11.52
N CYS A 222 15.93 -13.13 11.76
CA CYS A 222 16.31 -11.94 12.52
C CYS A 222 16.86 -12.31 13.90
N LYS A 223 16.20 -13.25 14.61
CA LYS A 223 16.70 -13.75 15.90
C LYS A 223 18.06 -14.45 15.78
N ARG A 224 18.27 -15.24 14.71
CA ARG A 224 19.54 -15.96 14.49
C ARG A 224 20.72 -14.99 14.39
N VAL A 225 20.56 -13.91 13.63
CA VAL A 225 21.64 -12.96 13.34
C VAL A 225 21.88 -11.94 14.45
N LEU A 226 20.89 -11.69 15.32
CA LEU A 226 21.06 -10.80 16.47
C LEU A 226 22.02 -11.38 17.52
N VAL A 227 22.87 -10.55 18.09
CA VAL A 227 23.68 -10.86 19.30
C VAL A 227 22.79 -10.99 20.54
N GLU A 228 23.30 -11.58 21.63
CA GLU A 228 22.62 -11.52 22.93
C GLU A 228 22.42 -10.05 23.36
N GLY A 229 21.21 -9.68 23.77
CA GLY A 229 20.80 -8.30 24.01
C GLY A 229 20.46 -7.51 22.73
N GLY A 230 20.66 -8.08 21.55
CA GLY A 230 20.36 -7.45 20.27
C GLY A 230 18.85 -7.22 20.06
N ILE A 231 18.52 -6.20 19.26
CA ILE A 231 17.15 -5.67 19.15
C ILE A 231 16.60 -5.89 17.74
N LEU A 232 15.39 -6.45 17.65
CA LEU A 232 14.55 -6.38 16.47
C LEU A 232 13.56 -5.23 16.62
N LYS A 233 13.41 -4.39 15.60
CA LYS A 233 12.32 -3.42 15.46
C LYS A 233 11.61 -3.56 14.13
N ILE A 234 10.29 -3.45 14.15
CA ILE A 234 9.44 -3.47 12.96
C ILE A 234 8.52 -2.26 13.01
N ILE A 235 8.68 -1.36 12.06
CA ILE A 235 7.81 -0.20 11.86
C ILE A 235 6.72 -0.62 10.89
N ALA A 236 5.53 -0.95 11.40
CA ALA A 236 4.40 -1.39 10.60
C ALA A 236 3.43 -0.21 10.35
N PRO A 237 3.37 0.35 9.13
CA PRO A 237 2.57 1.54 8.83
C PRO A 237 1.06 1.28 8.82
N PHE A 238 0.63 0.02 8.70
CA PHE A 238 -0.76 -0.39 8.61
C PHE A 238 -1.01 -1.68 9.39
N ALA A 239 -0.75 -1.65 10.69
CA ALA A 239 -1.05 -2.76 11.61
C ALA A 239 -2.19 -2.36 12.56
N PHE A 240 -3.17 -3.24 12.73
CA PHE A 240 -4.36 -2.97 13.54
C PHE A 240 -4.61 -4.11 14.53
N PHE A 241 -4.98 -3.79 15.77
CA PHE A 241 -5.21 -4.78 16.84
C PHE A 241 -6.70 -5.04 17.13
N GLU A 242 -7.54 -4.04 16.89
CA GLU A 242 -8.97 -4.10 17.23
C GLU A 242 -9.83 -4.37 16.00
N GLU A 243 -10.86 -5.19 16.15
CA GLU A 243 -11.96 -5.23 15.19
C GLU A 243 -12.80 -3.95 15.35
N PRO A 244 -13.11 -3.24 14.25
CA PRO A 244 -13.94 -2.05 14.31
C PRO A 244 -15.35 -2.43 14.78
N ALA A 245 -15.89 -1.61 15.69
CA ALA A 245 -17.21 -1.85 16.27
C ALA A 245 -18.37 -1.65 15.26
N GLU A 246 -18.13 -0.87 14.20
CA GLU A 246 -19.14 -0.52 13.20
C GLU A 246 -18.55 -0.53 11.77
N PRO A 247 -19.35 -0.98 10.76
CA PRO A 247 -18.99 -0.89 9.35
C PRO A 247 -18.56 0.52 8.93
N SER A 248 -17.33 0.66 8.46
CA SER A 248 -16.79 1.93 7.98
C SER A 248 -16.01 1.79 6.68
N LEU A 249 -15.79 2.91 5.96
CA LEU A 249 -14.91 2.91 4.79
C LEU A 249 -13.48 2.49 5.15
N GLY A 250 -13.00 2.87 6.34
CA GLY A 250 -11.68 2.47 6.84
C GLY A 250 -11.59 0.96 7.06
N GLU A 251 -12.63 0.35 7.64
CA GLU A 251 -12.73 -1.11 7.78
C GLU A 251 -12.76 -1.80 6.42
N PHE A 252 -13.60 -1.33 5.49
CA PHE A 252 -13.66 -1.89 4.15
C PHE A 252 -12.28 -1.89 3.49
N ILE A 253 -11.56 -0.77 3.55
CA ILE A 253 -10.20 -0.65 3.01
C ILE A 253 -9.25 -1.63 3.71
N ARG A 254 -9.30 -1.72 5.04
CA ARG A 254 -8.45 -2.63 5.82
C ARG A 254 -8.70 -4.08 5.45
N VAL A 255 -9.92 -4.57 5.60
CA VAL A 255 -10.33 -5.97 5.34
C VAL A 255 -10.02 -6.33 3.88
N THR A 256 -10.34 -5.44 2.94
CA THR A 256 -10.04 -5.63 1.52
C THR A 256 -8.53 -5.73 1.27
N ALA A 257 -7.74 -4.80 1.82
CA ALA A 257 -6.29 -4.84 1.65
C ALA A 257 -5.67 -6.08 2.29
N THR A 258 -6.10 -6.48 3.49
CA THR A 258 -5.56 -7.65 4.19
C THR A 258 -5.88 -8.97 3.47
N HIS A 259 -7.08 -9.13 2.91
CA HIS A 259 -7.51 -10.41 2.33
C HIS A 259 -7.37 -10.49 0.81
N LEU A 260 -7.63 -9.39 0.09
CA LEU A 260 -7.60 -9.37 -1.37
C LEU A 260 -6.28 -8.83 -1.93
N PHE A 261 -5.61 -7.93 -1.21
CA PHE A 261 -4.40 -7.25 -1.70
C PHE A 261 -3.25 -7.25 -0.66
N PRO A 262 -2.82 -8.43 -0.19
CA PRO A 262 -1.82 -8.53 0.87
C PRO A 262 -0.49 -7.83 0.52
N GLU A 263 -0.19 -7.63 -0.77
CA GLU A 263 0.97 -6.88 -1.25
C GLU A 263 0.98 -5.40 -0.83
N LEU A 264 -0.17 -4.85 -0.43
CA LEU A 264 -0.27 -3.48 0.09
C LEU A 264 0.27 -3.33 1.52
N GLY A 265 0.62 -4.43 2.18
CA GLY A 265 1.29 -4.41 3.49
C GLY A 265 0.40 -4.05 4.66
N VAL A 266 -0.93 -4.19 4.51
CA VAL A 266 -1.90 -4.04 5.60
C VAL A 266 -2.03 -5.37 6.34
N VAL A 267 -1.79 -5.36 7.65
CA VAL A 267 -1.69 -6.58 8.46
C VAL A 267 -2.53 -6.51 9.72
N GLU A 268 -2.91 -7.68 10.21
CA GLU A 268 -3.44 -7.85 11.56
C GLU A 268 -2.28 -7.83 12.56
N GLY A 269 -2.30 -6.88 13.50
CA GLY A 269 -1.22 -6.66 14.46
C GLY A 269 -1.04 -7.85 15.41
N ASN A 270 -2.13 -8.55 15.76
CA ASN A 270 -2.10 -9.75 16.60
C ASN A 270 -1.35 -10.91 15.91
N ASP A 271 -1.48 -11.07 14.60
CA ASP A 271 -0.75 -12.09 13.83
C ASP A 271 0.77 -11.81 13.90
N VAL A 272 1.18 -10.55 13.74
CA VAL A 272 2.59 -10.15 13.83
C VAL A 272 3.13 -10.35 15.25
N GLY A 273 2.38 -9.91 16.26
CA GLY A 273 2.73 -10.07 17.67
C GLY A 273 2.95 -11.54 18.05
N THR A 274 2.01 -12.41 17.67
CA THR A 274 2.08 -13.86 17.94
C THR A 274 3.36 -14.49 17.37
N VAL A 275 3.75 -14.11 16.16
CA VAL A 275 4.98 -14.63 15.53
C VAL A 275 6.24 -14.14 16.26
N ILE A 276 6.25 -12.89 16.72
CA ILE A 276 7.36 -12.34 17.51
C ILE A 276 7.45 -13.05 18.87
N GLU A 277 6.33 -13.21 19.57
CA GLU A 277 6.25 -13.89 20.88
C GLU A 277 6.71 -15.35 20.82
N ALA A 278 6.43 -16.05 19.71
CA ALA A 278 6.91 -17.41 19.49
C ALA A 278 8.45 -17.49 19.39
N ASN A 279 9.12 -16.39 19.07
CA ASN A 279 10.57 -16.34 18.88
C ASN A 279 11.28 -15.62 20.04
N PHE A 280 10.69 -14.59 20.64
CA PHE A 280 11.35 -13.72 21.61
C PHE A 280 10.60 -13.67 22.94
N THR A 281 11.32 -13.87 24.04
CA THR A 281 10.74 -13.84 25.39
C THR A 281 10.60 -12.44 25.98
N LYS A 282 11.27 -11.44 25.40
CA LYS A 282 11.13 -10.02 25.77
C LYS A 282 10.76 -9.26 24.49
N CYS A 283 9.48 -8.94 24.34
CA CYS A 283 8.94 -8.26 23.17
C CYS A 283 7.73 -7.41 23.56
N GLY A 284 7.29 -6.56 22.63
CA GLY A 284 6.10 -5.76 22.78
C GLY A 284 5.78 -4.96 21.52
N ALA A 285 4.69 -4.22 21.57
CA ALA A 285 4.29 -3.30 20.52
C ALA A 285 3.72 -2.03 21.15
N PHE A 286 3.90 -0.91 20.45
CA PHE A 286 3.22 0.33 20.80
C PHE A 286 2.78 1.05 19.53
N GLU A 287 1.65 1.74 19.63
CA GLU A 287 1.08 2.52 18.54
C GLU A 287 1.50 3.98 18.70
N THR A 288 2.20 4.53 17.69
CA THR A 288 2.66 5.94 17.72
C THR A 288 1.60 6.88 17.15
N PHE A 289 0.78 6.36 16.24
CA PHE A 289 -0.39 6.97 15.66
C PHE A 289 -1.35 5.83 15.30
N PRO A 290 -2.68 6.00 15.36
CA PRO A 290 -3.62 4.96 14.96
C PRO A 290 -3.18 4.25 13.67
N GLY A 291 -2.98 2.93 13.68
CA GLY A 291 -2.50 2.08 12.60
C GLY A 291 -0.99 2.07 12.30
N LEU A 292 -0.20 2.98 12.89
CA LEU A 292 1.28 3.02 12.78
C LEU A 292 1.88 2.43 14.06
N VAL A 293 2.24 1.15 13.98
CA VAL A 293 2.67 0.34 15.11
C VAL A 293 4.17 0.08 15.02
N VAL A 294 4.85 0.19 16.15
CA VAL A 294 6.24 -0.25 16.30
C VAL A 294 6.24 -1.51 17.15
N PHE A 295 6.61 -2.63 16.53
CA PHE A 295 6.93 -3.86 17.26
C PHE A 295 8.41 -3.85 17.62
N TRP A 296 8.73 -4.41 18.78
CA TRP A 296 10.11 -4.56 19.23
C TRP A 296 10.31 -5.90 19.93
N ALA A 297 11.53 -6.42 19.86
CA ALA A 297 11.92 -7.62 20.59
C ALA A 297 13.42 -7.60 20.91
N VAL A 298 13.80 -8.27 22.00
CA VAL A 298 15.19 -8.38 22.47
C VAL A 298 15.58 -9.85 22.53
N LYS A 299 16.70 -10.20 21.89
CA LYS A 299 17.26 -11.54 22.00
C LYS A 299 17.84 -11.76 23.39
N LYS A 300 17.42 -12.86 24.03
CA LYS A 300 18.09 -13.44 25.19
C LYS A 300 18.90 -14.64 24.74
#